data_AF-A0A2E8Y933-F1
#
_entry.id   AF-A0A2E8Y933-F1
#
_cell.length_a   1.000
_cell.length_b   1.000
_cell.length_c   1.000
_cell.angle_alpha   90.00
_cell.angle_beta   90.00
_cell.angle_gamma   90.00
#
_symmetry.space_group_name_H-M   'P 1'
#
loop_
_entity.id
_entity.type
_entity.pdbx_description
1 polymer ?
#
loop_
_entity_poly.entity_id
_entity_poly.type
_entity_poly.pdbx_seq_one_letter_code
_entity_poly.pdbx_strand_id
1 'polypeptide(L)'
;MGWGLIGALVIPGKPAVGADELVVTVLDVGQGLAVVMQCGNQTWVYDTGRRYPSGFDTGSAVVAPFLTSIGVAYVDGLVISHGDLDHVGGFEGLGASIDVHRMISNVGTLDGTEPCISGALWTDGGTRLEVLRPRVQPGTDHNNDSCVLKIQHFDATVLLPGDIEAVTEGELLREVGSRVLKSDVLIAPHHGSFTSSTATVCRGR
;
A
#
# COMPACT_ATOMS: atom_id res chain seq x y z
N MET A 1 17.96 36.34 -38.66
CA MET A 1 18.30 34.96 -38.23
C MET A 1 17.83 34.81 -36.80
N GLY A 2 16.63 34.28 -36.58
CA GLY A 2 16.07 34.05 -35.24
C GLY A 2 16.36 32.62 -34.80
N TRP A 3 17.02 32.46 -33.67
CA TRP A 3 17.30 31.16 -33.07
C TRP A 3 16.06 30.75 -32.28
N GLY A 4 15.25 29.84 -32.82
CA GLY A 4 14.16 29.22 -32.08
C GLY A 4 14.73 28.17 -31.14
N LEU A 5 14.66 28.42 -29.83
CA LEU A 5 14.88 27.38 -28.82
C LEU A 5 13.66 26.45 -28.84
N ILE A 6 13.83 25.27 -29.44
CA ILE A 6 12.89 24.17 -29.23
C ILE A 6 13.24 23.58 -27.87
N GLY A 7 12.55 24.03 -26.82
CA GLY A 7 12.58 23.36 -25.53
C GLY A 7 11.89 22.01 -25.69
N ALA A 8 12.65 20.92 -25.66
CA ALA A 8 12.08 19.60 -25.50
C ALA A 8 11.51 19.50 -24.08
N LEU A 9 10.19 19.58 -23.96
CA LEU A 9 9.50 19.17 -22.75
C LEU A 9 9.64 17.65 -22.65
N VAL A 10 10.68 17.18 -21.97
CA VAL A 10 10.72 15.80 -21.50
C VAL A 10 9.66 15.73 -20.42
N ILE A 11 8.47 15.25 -20.78
CA ILE A 11 7.53 14.76 -19.78
C ILE A 11 8.26 13.55 -19.18
N PRO A 12 8.71 13.59 -17.92
CA PRO A 12 9.33 12.43 -17.33
C PRO A 12 8.28 11.32 -17.36
N GLY A 13 8.45 10.39 -18.29
CA GLY A 13 7.74 9.13 -18.25
C GLY A 13 8.07 8.50 -16.91
N LYS A 14 7.07 7.96 -16.24
CA LYS A 14 7.26 7.24 -15.01
C LYS A 14 8.31 6.15 -15.22
N PRO A 15 9.38 6.08 -14.41
CA PRO A 15 10.32 4.97 -14.46
C PRO A 15 9.55 3.70 -14.10
N ALA A 16 9.26 2.94 -15.16
CA ALA A 16 8.63 1.65 -15.07
C ALA A 16 9.72 0.61 -14.78
N VAL A 17 9.38 -0.36 -13.94
CA VAL A 17 10.13 -1.62 -13.88
C VAL A 17 9.81 -2.44 -15.14
N GLY A 18 10.46 -3.59 -15.35
CA GLY A 18 10.08 -4.48 -16.45
C GLY A 18 8.57 -4.74 -16.46
N ALA A 19 7.94 -4.90 -17.63
CA ALA A 19 6.48 -5.01 -17.73
C ALA A 19 5.91 -6.17 -16.89
N ASP A 20 6.67 -7.25 -16.74
CA ASP A 20 6.41 -8.43 -15.93
C ASP A 20 7.08 -8.40 -14.54
N GLU A 21 7.77 -7.32 -14.22
CA GLU A 21 8.51 -7.16 -12.97
C GLU A 21 7.61 -6.58 -11.87
N LEU A 22 7.76 -7.17 -10.68
CA LEU A 22 7.18 -6.70 -9.43
C LEU A 22 8.32 -6.36 -8.45
N VAL A 23 8.44 -5.08 -8.12
CA VAL A 23 9.38 -4.60 -7.08
C VAL A 23 8.58 -4.16 -5.87
N VAL A 24 8.89 -4.74 -4.71
CA VAL A 24 8.30 -4.38 -3.42
C VAL A 24 9.39 -3.77 -2.55
N THR A 25 9.22 -2.50 -2.18
CA THR A 25 10.12 -1.78 -1.29
C THR A 25 9.40 -1.48 0.01
N VAL A 26 9.90 -2.04 1.12
CA VAL A 26 9.45 -1.67 2.47
C VAL A 26 10.34 -0.53 2.96
N LEU A 27 9.75 0.62 3.25
CA LEU A 27 10.49 1.80 3.66
C LEU A 27 10.69 1.79 5.18
N ASP A 28 11.89 2.17 5.62
CA ASP A 28 12.17 2.40 7.03
C ASP A 28 11.50 3.72 7.47
N VAL A 29 10.30 3.60 8.02
CA VAL A 29 9.51 4.69 8.60
C VAL A 29 9.54 4.67 10.14
N GLY A 30 10.42 3.86 10.73
CA GLY A 30 10.47 3.62 12.16
C GLY A 30 9.33 2.72 12.64
N GLN A 31 8.51 3.22 13.58
CA GLN A 31 7.29 2.53 14.01
C GLN A 31 6.18 2.79 12.99
N GLY A 32 5.59 1.73 12.46
CA GLY A 32 4.56 1.80 11.42
C GLY A 32 4.93 1.07 10.14
N LEU A 33 4.12 1.30 9.11
CA LEU A 33 4.29 0.67 7.80
C LEU A 33 4.24 1.69 6.67
N ALA A 34 5.12 1.52 5.69
CA ALA A 34 4.98 2.11 4.37
C ALA A 34 5.63 1.18 3.33
N VAL A 35 4.86 0.76 2.34
CA VAL A 35 5.32 -0.16 1.28
C VAL A 35 5.04 0.46 -0.08
N VAL A 36 6.07 0.52 -0.92
CA VAL A 36 5.95 0.93 -2.33
C VAL A 36 6.04 -0.30 -3.22
N MET A 37 5.11 -0.43 -4.15
CA MET A 37 5.02 -1.55 -5.08
C MET A 37 5.02 -1.03 -6.50
N GLN A 38 6.02 -1.41 -7.28
CA GLN A 38 6.09 -1.12 -8.72
C GLN A 38 5.75 -2.39 -9.50
N CYS A 39 4.68 -2.35 -10.29
CA CYS A 39 4.18 -3.46 -11.09
C CYS A 39 4.16 -3.01 -12.56
N GLY A 40 5.22 -3.30 -13.31
CA GLY A 40 5.42 -2.70 -14.64
C GLY A 40 5.38 -1.18 -14.61
N ASN A 41 4.35 -0.59 -15.24
CA ASN A 41 4.14 0.86 -15.26
C ASN A 41 3.34 1.41 -14.07
N GLN A 42 2.79 0.55 -13.20
CA GLN A 42 2.00 0.96 -12.04
C GLN A 42 2.85 1.09 -10.78
N THR A 43 2.47 2.02 -9.90
CA THR A 43 3.11 2.25 -8.60
C THR A 43 2.03 2.50 -7.58
N TRP A 44 2.05 1.65 -6.56
CA TRP A 44 1.11 1.66 -5.46
C TRP A 44 1.87 1.91 -4.17
N VAL A 45 1.25 2.66 -3.27
CA VAL A 45 1.73 2.86 -1.91
C VAL A 45 0.72 2.24 -0.96
N TYR A 46 1.20 1.48 0.01
CA TYR A 46 0.40 0.92 1.10
C TYR A 46 0.93 1.47 2.42
N ASP A 47 0.08 2.24 3.11
CA ASP A 47 0.40 3.05 4.28
C ASP A 47 1.51 4.09 4.07
N THR A 48 1.62 5.02 5.02
CA THR A 48 2.46 6.22 4.90
C THR A 48 3.36 6.45 6.10
N GLY A 49 3.36 5.51 7.05
CA GLY A 49 4.10 5.59 8.29
C GLY A 49 3.56 6.65 9.26
N ARG A 50 4.41 7.03 10.21
CA ARG A 50 4.05 7.80 11.39
C ARG A 50 4.00 9.32 11.24
N ARG A 51 3.03 9.92 11.93
CA ARG A 51 3.04 11.34 12.33
C ARG A 51 3.41 11.51 13.80
N TYR A 52 4.26 12.49 14.09
CA TYR A 52 4.70 12.83 15.44
C TYR A 52 4.09 14.17 15.89
N PRO A 53 3.90 14.39 17.21
CA PRO A 53 3.37 15.65 17.73
C PRO A 53 4.19 16.90 17.37
N SER A 54 5.47 16.74 17.00
CA SER A 54 6.32 17.83 16.51
C SER A 54 5.92 18.36 15.13
N GLY A 55 5.02 17.68 14.43
CA GLY A 55 4.67 17.95 13.04
C GLY A 55 5.52 17.19 12.02
N PHE A 56 6.53 16.43 12.46
CA PHE A 56 7.25 15.50 11.59
C PHE A 56 6.34 14.35 11.16
N ASP A 57 6.30 14.05 9.87
CA ASP A 57 5.64 12.87 9.31
C ASP A 57 6.51 12.16 8.28
N THR A 58 6.41 10.84 8.23
CA THR A 58 7.22 10.02 7.33
C THR A 58 6.76 10.09 5.87
N GLY A 59 5.54 10.55 5.61
CA GLY A 59 5.03 10.76 4.26
C GLY A 59 5.87 11.78 3.50
N SER A 60 6.07 12.96 4.10
CA SER A 60 6.90 14.03 3.53
C SER A 60 8.41 13.80 3.72
N ALA A 61 8.83 13.10 4.79
CA ALA A 61 10.25 12.92 5.11
C ALA A 61 10.89 11.67 4.50
N VAL A 62 10.11 10.64 4.16
CA VAL A 62 10.61 9.33 3.69
C VAL A 62 9.93 8.92 2.39
N VAL A 63 8.59 8.80 2.38
CA VAL A 63 7.86 8.22 1.25
C VAL A 63 7.96 9.10 0.00
N ALA A 64 7.62 10.38 0.10
CA ALA A 64 7.70 11.30 -1.04
C ALA A 64 9.14 11.49 -1.56
N PRO A 65 10.18 11.67 -0.71
CA PRO A 65 11.57 11.70 -1.16
C PRO A 65 12.01 10.40 -1.85
N PHE A 66 11.59 9.23 -1.34
CA PHE A 66 11.89 7.95 -1.98
C PHE A 66 11.27 7.87 -3.39
N LEU A 67 9.96 8.14 -3.52
CA LEU A 67 9.26 8.15 -4.81
C LEU A 67 9.94 9.11 -5.80
N THR A 68 10.28 10.31 -5.35
CA THR A 68 11.02 11.30 -6.14
C THR A 68 12.39 10.78 -6.58
N SER A 69 13.13 10.12 -5.67
CA SER A 69 14.48 9.60 -5.94
C SER A 69 14.50 8.50 -7.00
N ILE A 70 13.43 7.71 -7.08
CA ILE A 70 13.26 6.70 -8.12
C ILE A 70 12.57 7.27 -9.37
N GLY A 71 12.28 8.58 -9.43
CA GLY A 71 11.70 9.30 -10.56
C GLY A 71 10.17 9.19 -10.70
N VAL A 72 9.47 8.73 -9.67
CA VAL A 72 8.01 8.63 -9.63
C VAL A 72 7.41 9.98 -9.24
N ALA A 73 6.71 10.62 -10.19
CA ALA A 73 6.04 11.91 -9.98
C ALA A 73 4.61 11.77 -9.43
N TYR A 74 3.97 10.62 -9.68
CA TYR A 74 2.62 10.30 -9.21
C TYR A 74 2.51 8.80 -8.93
N VAL A 75 1.56 8.42 -8.07
CA VAL A 75 1.23 7.02 -7.80
C VAL A 75 -0.16 6.70 -8.32
N ASP A 76 -0.32 5.50 -8.89
CA ASP A 76 -1.59 5.04 -9.45
C ASP A 76 -2.59 4.74 -8.35
N GLY A 77 -2.10 4.34 -7.18
CA GLY A 77 -2.92 4.38 -5.99
C GLY A 77 -2.18 4.40 -4.67
N LEU A 78 -2.89 4.89 -3.66
CA LEU A 78 -2.53 4.89 -2.26
C LEU A 78 -3.59 4.11 -1.49
N VAL A 79 -3.16 3.11 -0.73
CA VAL A 79 -4.00 2.34 0.17
C VAL A 79 -3.63 2.70 1.60
N ILE A 80 -4.60 3.13 2.41
CA ILE A 80 -4.43 3.31 3.85
C ILE A 80 -5.17 2.17 4.55
N SER A 81 -4.43 1.35 5.28
CA SER A 81 -4.93 0.14 5.91
C SER A 81 -5.95 0.44 6.99
N HIS A 82 -5.61 1.32 7.93
CA HIS A 82 -6.46 1.75 9.05
C HIS A 82 -6.01 3.10 9.59
N GLY A 83 -6.69 3.58 10.65
CA GLY A 83 -6.59 4.96 11.13
C GLY A 83 -5.46 5.25 12.11
N ASP A 84 -4.63 4.28 12.45
CA ASP A 84 -3.59 4.50 13.48
C ASP A 84 -2.46 5.36 12.93
N LEU A 85 -1.92 6.20 13.81
CA LEU A 85 -1.05 7.31 13.42
C LEU A 85 0.28 6.87 12.81
N ASP A 86 0.69 5.63 13.01
CA ASP A 86 1.84 4.97 12.42
C ASP A 86 1.56 4.32 11.05
N HIS A 87 0.32 4.40 10.56
CA HIS A 87 -0.08 3.99 9.22
C HIS A 87 -0.57 5.17 8.37
N VAL A 88 -1.53 5.93 8.90
CA VAL A 88 -2.15 7.08 8.20
C VAL A 88 -1.35 8.38 8.37
N GLY A 89 -0.40 8.43 9.29
CA GLY A 89 0.20 9.70 9.74
C GLY A 89 0.89 10.50 8.65
N GLY A 90 1.48 9.82 7.67
CA GLY A 90 2.13 10.46 6.52
C GLY A 90 1.19 10.87 5.37
N PHE A 91 -0.12 10.60 5.45
CA PHE A 91 -1.06 10.80 4.35
C PHE A 91 -1.01 12.23 3.77
N GLU A 92 -1.19 13.24 4.64
CA GLU A 92 -1.15 14.66 4.25
C GLU A 92 0.22 15.09 3.71
N GLY A 93 1.30 14.64 4.36
CA GLY A 93 2.66 14.99 3.97
C GLY A 93 3.08 14.40 2.62
N LEU A 94 2.64 13.19 2.33
CA LEU A 94 2.81 12.56 1.01
C LEU A 94 2.00 13.30 -0.07
N GLY A 95 0.70 13.52 0.19
CA GLY A 95 -0.21 14.17 -0.77
C GLY A 95 0.13 15.62 -1.08
N ALA A 96 0.92 16.29 -0.22
CA ALA A 96 1.43 17.64 -0.50
C ALA A 96 2.48 17.70 -1.62
N SER A 97 3.13 16.57 -1.96
CA SER A 97 4.26 16.54 -2.92
C SER A 97 4.11 15.52 -4.05
N ILE A 98 3.26 14.50 -3.87
CA ILE A 98 3.05 13.42 -4.84
C ILE A 98 1.59 13.38 -5.24
N ASP A 99 1.33 13.43 -6.55
CA ASP A 99 -0.01 13.26 -7.08
C ASP A 99 -0.45 11.80 -6.90
N VAL A 100 -1.68 11.61 -6.39
CA VAL A 100 -2.26 10.29 -6.14
C VAL A 100 -3.52 10.15 -6.96
N HIS A 101 -3.54 9.21 -7.91
CA HIS A 101 -4.68 9.06 -8.83
C HIS A 101 -5.89 8.37 -8.20
N ARG A 102 -5.63 7.42 -7.28
CA ARG A 102 -6.67 6.69 -6.56
C ARG A 102 -6.28 6.56 -5.11
N MET A 103 -7.20 6.82 -4.21
CA MET A 103 -7.00 6.57 -2.78
C MET A 103 -8.03 5.54 -2.33
N ILE A 104 -7.59 4.52 -1.60
CA ILE A 104 -8.43 3.48 -1.02
C ILE A 104 -8.17 3.47 0.48
N SER A 105 -9.22 3.44 1.29
CA SER A 105 -9.05 3.49 2.74
C SER A 105 -10.15 2.78 3.52
N ASN A 106 -9.80 2.32 4.72
CA ASN A 106 -10.77 1.99 5.76
C ASN A 106 -10.94 3.11 6.81
N VAL A 107 -10.43 4.32 6.54
CA VAL A 107 -10.50 5.46 7.44
C VAL A 107 -11.60 6.40 6.96
N GLY A 108 -12.78 6.32 7.58
CA GLY A 108 -13.96 7.08 7.16
C GLY A 108 -13.83 8.61 7.28
N THR A 109 -12.78 9.12 7.91
CA THR A 109 -12.49 10.55 8.01
C THR A 109 -11.54 11.07 6.92
N LEU A 110 -11.00 10.20 6.05
CA LEU A 110 -10.16 10.62 4.94
C LEU A 110 -11.03 10.94 3.71
N ASP A 111 -11.04 12.21 3.35
CA ASP A 111 -11.74 12.69 2.16
C ASP A 111 -11.07 12.19 0.87
N GLY A 112 -11.87 12.03 -0.19
CA GLY A 112 -11.38 11.62 -1.51
C GLY A 112 -10.97 10.15 -1.63
N THR A 113 -11.26 9.33 -0.62
CA THR A 113 -10.93 7.90 -0.62
C THR A 113 -12.12 7.02 -1.05
N GLU A 114 -11.81 5.98 -1.81
CA GLU A 114 -12.71 4.86 -2.08
C GLU A 114 -12.69 3.90 -0.88
N PRO A 115 -13.83 3.27 -0.53
CA PRO A 115 -13.88 2.36 0.60
C PRO A 115 -13.11 1.07 0.31
N CYS A 116 -12.18 0.71 1.20
CA CYS A 116 -11.57 -0.61 1.25
C CYS A 116 -12.58 -1.66 1.73
N ILE A 117 -13.22 -2.37 0.80
CA ILE A 117 -14.20 -3.42 1.10
C ILE A 117 -13.86 -4.69 0.35
N SER A 118 -14.01 -5.83 1.03
CA SER A 118 -13.78 -7.18 0.52
C SER A 118 -14.49 -7.40 -0.82
N GLY A 119 -13.74 -7.94 -1.79
CA GLY A 119 -14.21 -8.15 -3.16
C GLY A 119 -13.95 -6.99 -4.11
N ALA A 120 -13.54 -5.82 -3.62
CA ALA A 120 -13.00 -4.77 -4.49
C ALA A 120 -11.76 -5.28 -5.22
N LEU A 121 -11.73 -5.07 -6.54
CA LEU A 121 -10.76 -5.66 -7.45
C LEU A 121 -10.38 -4.69 -8.55
N TRP A 122 -9.09 -4.48 -8.72
CA TRP A 122 -8.52 -3.71 -9.82
C TRP A 122 -7.56 -4.56 -10.63
N THR A 123 -7.64 -4.42 -11.96
CA THR A 123 -6.80 -5.14 -12.90
C THR A 123 -6.27 -4.21 -13.97
N ASP A 124 -4.96 -4.16 -14.12
CA ASP A 124 -4.30 -3.41 -15.19
C ASP A 124 -2.90 -3.98 -15.45
N GLY A 125 -2.47 -4.02 -16.71
CA GLY A 125 -1.08 -4.39 -17.07
C GLY A 125 -0.56 -5.74 -16.56
N GLY A 126 -1.43 -6.72 -16.27
CA GLY A 126 -1.05 -7.99 -15.64
C GLY A 126 -1.03 -7.97 -14.11
N THR A 127 -1.25 -6.81 -13.50
CA THR A 127 -1.47 -6.62 -12.07
C THR A 127 -2.94 -6.86 -11.72
N ARG A 128 -3.17 -7.56 -10.62
CA ARG A 128 -4.44 -7.79 -9.97
C ARG A 128 -4.31 -7.41 -8.50
N LEU A 129 -5.07 -6.42 -8.05
CA LEU A 129 -5.10 -5.91 -6.69
C LEU A 129 -6.48 -6.19 -6.10
N GLU A 130 -6.57 -7.04 -5.10
CA GLU A 130 -7.83 -7.50 -4.48
C GLU A 130 -7.84 -7.17 -3.00
N VAL A 131 -8.93 -6.56 -2.55
CA VAL A 131 -9.21 -6.39 -1.13
C VAL A 131 -9.84 -7.67 -0.59
N LEU A 132 -9.20 -8.26 0.40
CA LEU A 132 -9.71 -9.43 1.12
C LEU A 132 -10.57 -9.03 2.32
N ARG A 133 -10.22 -7.93 3.01
CA ARG A 133 -10.90 -7.39 4.21
C ARG A 133 -10.74 -5.86 4.27
N PRO A 134 -11.61 -5.14 5.01
CA PRO A 134 -12.76 -5.62 5.80
C PRO A 134 -14.01 -5.92 4.93
N ARG A 135 -15.01 -6.61 5.49
CA ARG A 135 -16.29 -6.90 4.76
C ARG A 135 -17.30 -5.76 4.80
N VAL A 136 -17.26 -4.96 5.84
CA VAL A 136 -18.21 -3.89 6.12
C VAL A 136 -17.44 -2.66 6.57
N GLN A 137 -17.98 -1.49 6.26
CA GLN A 137 -17.52 -0.21 6.79
C GLN A 137 -18.71 0.58 7.37
N PRO A 138 -18.51 1.37 8.43
CA PRO A 138 -17.26 1.47 9.20
C PRO A 138 -17.06 0.24 10.09
N GLY A 139 -15.80 -0.14 10.26
CA GLY A 139 -15.37 -1.08 11.29
C GLY A 139 -15.44 -0.48 12.70
N THR A 140 -15.22 -1.29 13.73
CA THR A 140 -15.15 -0.84 15.14
C THR A 140 -13.81 -1.16 15.80
N ASP A 141 -12.94 -1.91 15.12
CA ASP A 141 -11.64 -2.35 15.60
C ASP A 141 -10.56 -1.82 14.67
N HIS A 142 -9.73 -0.92 15.20
CA HIS A 142 -8.67 -0.24 14.45
C HIS A 142 -7.80 -1.22 13.65
N ASN A 143 -7.27 -2.24 14.32
CA ASN A 143 -6.32 -3.18 13.76
C ASN A 143 -6.99 -4.24 12.90
N ASN A 144 -8.06 -4.86 13.42
CA ASN A 144 -8.76 -5.95 12.76
C ASN A 144 -9.63 -5.52 11.56
N ASP A 145 -9.83 -4.21 11.41
CA ASP A 145 -10.44 -3.63 10.23
C ASP A 145 -9.39 -3.10 9.22
N SER A 146 -8.11 -3.44 9.38
CA SER A 146 -7.09 -3.15 8.36
C SER A 146 -7.51 -3.59 6.95
N CYS A 147 -7.22 -2.75 5.96
CA CYS A 147 -7.39 -3.05 4.54
C CYS A 147 -6.43 -4.16 4.10
N VAL A 148 -6.87 -5.42 4.15
CA VAL A 148 -6.03 -6.55 3.76
C VAL A 148 -6.01 -6.69 2.26
N LEU A 149 -4.82 -6.63 1.67
CA LEU A 149 -4.65 -6.57 0.23
C LEU A 149 -3.84 -7.73 -0.30
N LYS A 150 -4.38 -8.40 -1.32
CA LYS A 150 -3.68 -9.38 -2.13
C LYS A 150 -3.31 -8.74 -3.47
N ILE A 151 -2.02 -8.71 -3.76
CA ILE A 151 -1.51 -8.27 -5.06
C ILE A 151 -0.93 -9.47 -5.78
N GLN A 152 -1.27 -9.58 -7.06
CA GLN A 152 -0.68 -10.51 -7.98
C GLN A 152 -0.21 -9.72 -9.20
N HIS A 153 1.05 -9.87 -9.59
CA HIS A 153 1.55 -9.36 -10.87
C HIS A 153 2.13 -10.55 -11.62
N PHE A 154 1.45 -10.96 -12.69
CA PHE A 154 1.71 -12.25 -13.35
C PHE A 154 1.72 -13.41 -12.34
N ASP A 155 2.86 -14.08 -12.16
CA ASP A 155 3.00 -15.24 -11.27
C ASP A 155 3.42 -14.86 -9.85
N ALA A 156 3.86 -13.62 -9.62
CA ALA A 156 4.33 -13.17 -8.32
C ALA A 156 3.18 -12.64 -7.46
N THR A 157 3.16 -13.02 -6.18
CA THR A 157 2.08 -12.65 -5.26
C THR A 157 2.58 -12.05 -3.95
N VAL A 158 1.94 -10.97 -3.52
CA VAL A 158 2.22 -10.25 -2.26
C VAL A 158 0.94 -10.21 -1.43
N LEU A 159 1.06 -10.48 -0.13
CA LEU A 159 -0.02 -10.26 0.84
C LEU A 159 0.39 -9.13 1.79
N LEU A 160 -0.44 -8.09 1.85
CA LEU A 160 -0.30 -6.94 2.75
C LEU A 160 -1.45 -6.96 3.76
N PRO A 161 -1.21 -7.47 4.98
CA PRO A 161 -2.23 -7.67 5.99
C PRO A 161 -2.55 -6.41 6.81
N GLY A 162 -1.70 -5.38 6.78
CA GLY A 162 -1.77 -4.30 7.76
C GLY A 162 -1.59 -4.85 9.17
N ASP A 163 -2.39 -4.36 10.11
CA ASP A 163 -2.24 -4.69 11.53
C ASP A 163 -3.27 -5.71 12.04
N ILE A 164 -3.85 -6.50 11.13
CA ILE A 164 -4.78 -7.56 11.55
C ILE A 164 -4.15 -8.47 12.61
N GLU A 165 -4.94 -8.81 13.61
CA GLU A 165 -4.51 -9.68 14.69
C GLU A 165 -4.95 -11.13 14.45
N ALA A 166 -4.50 -12.05 15.32
CA ALA A 166 -4.73 -13.48 15.21
C ALA A 166 -6.20 -13.87 14.97
N VAL A 167 -7.15 -13.11 15.53
CA VAL A 167 -8.59 -13.34 15.32
C VAL A 167 -8.94 -13.16 13.84
N THR A 168 -8.55 -12.03 13.25
CA THR A 168 -8.80 -11.71 11.85
C THR A 168 -7.99 -12.57 10.89
N GLU A 169 -6.77 -12.96 11.26
CA GLU A 169 -6.00 -13.96 10.51
C GLU A 169 -6.79 -15.28 10.36
N GLY A 170 -7.35 -15.77 11.48
CA GLY A 170 -8.16 -16.98 11.50
C GLY A 170 -9.46 -16.84 10.71
N GLU A 171 -10.08 -15.67 10.74
CA GLU A 171 -11.26 -15.35 9.93
C GLU A 171 -10.95 -15.36 8.44
N LEU A 172 -9.89 -14.66 8.01
CA LEU A 172 -9.41 -14.68 6.63
C LEU A 172 -9.21 -16.11 6.12
N LEU A 173 -8.53 -16.95 6.91
CA LEU A 173 -8.30 -18.34 6.50
C LEU A 173 -9.62 -19.11 6.31
N ARG A 174 -10.61 -18.89 7.17
CA ARG A 174 -11.94 -19.53 7.05
C ARG A 174 -12.71 -19.02 5.85
N GLU A 175 -12.54 -17.75 5.48
CA GLU A 175 -13.35 -17.04 4.49
C GLU A 175 -12.82 -17.22 3.07
N VAL A 176 -11.52 -16.98 2.86
CA VAL A 176 -10.91 -17.01 1.53
C VAL A 176 -10.08 -18.28 1.30
N GLY A 177 -9.76 -19.02 2.36
CA GLY A 177 -9.00 -20.26 2.29
C GLY A 177 -7.48 -20.04 2.11
N SER A 178 -6.71 -21.07 2.48
CA SER A 178 -5.24 -21.02 2.44
C SER A 178 -4.67 -20.82 1.04
N ARG A 179 -5.40 -21.23 -0.01
CA ARG A 179 -4.98 -21.05 -1.40
C ARG A 179 -4.92 -19.58 -1.81
N VAL A 180 -5.87 -18.76 -1.35
CA VAL A 180 -5.90 -17.32 -1.65
C VAL A 180 -4.84 -16.60 -0.83
N LEU A 181 -4.68 -16.97 0.44
CA LEU A 181 -3.68 -16.36 1.33
C LEU A 181 -2.24 -16.66 0.93
N LYS A 182 -1.97 -17.84 0.35
CA LYS A 182 -0.61 -18.22 -0.09
C LYS A 182 0.01 -17.14 -0.97
N SER A 183 1.13 -16.57 -0.52
CA SER A 183 1.91 -15.57 -1.24
C SER A 183 3.37 -15.95 -1.39
N ASP A 184 4.06 -15.32 -2.33
CA ASP A 184 5.52 -15.39 -2.44
C ASP A 184 6.18 -14.41 -1.46
N VAL A 185 5.54 -13.25 -1.26
CA VAL A 185 5.93 -12.27 -0.24
C VAL A 185 4.76 -12.03 0.71
N LEU A 186 5.04 -12.08 2.01
CA LEU A 186 4.14 -11.65 3.07
C LEU A 186 4.84 -10.56 3.85
N ILE A 187 4.20 -9.40 3.98
CA ILE A 187 4.61 -8.43 4.99
C ILE A 187 3.97 -8.87 6.30
N ALA A 188 4.79 -9.04 7.35
CA ALA A 188 4.31 -9.57 8.62
C ALA A 188 3.19 -8.66 9.18
N PRO A 189 2.04 -9.23 9.59
CA PRO A 189 0.97 -8.47 10.20
C PRO A 189 1.44 -7.74 11.46
N HIS A 190 0.87 -6.56 11.71
CA HIS A 190 1.02 -5.82 12.97
C HIS A 190 2.48 -5.72 13.43
N HIS A 191 3.35 -5.36 12.48
CA HIS A 191 4.80 -5.21 12.68
C HIS A 191 5.52 -6.46 13.22
N GLY A 192 4.92 -7.65 13.04
CA GLY A 192 5.44 -8.90 13.60
C GLY A 192 5.09 -9.12 15.09
N SER A 193 4.07 -8.44 15.61
CA SER A 193 3.64 -8.53 17.02
C SER A 193 3.19 -9.94 17.41
N PHE A 194 3.39 -10.30 18.68
CA PHE A 194 2.90 -11.54 19.30
C PHE A 194 1.37 -11.68 19.29
N THR A 195 0.62 -10.59 19.13
CA THR A 195 -0.85 -10.61 18.98
C THR A 195 -1.29 -11.02 17.57
N SER A 196 -0.33 -11.19 16.66
CA SER A 196 -0.50 -11.49 15.24
C SER A 196 0.53 -12.51 14.78
N SER A 197 0.77 -12.59 13.46
CA SER A 197 1.83 -13.38 12.84
C SER A 197 1.74 -14.87 13.18
N THR A 198 0.51 -15.38 13.27
CA THR A 198 0.29 -16.80 13.58
C THR A 198 0.64 -17.68 12.38
N ALA A 199 0.76 -18.99 12.62
CA ALA A 199 0.94 -19.98 11.54
C ALA A 199 -0.22 -20.01 10.52
N THR A 200 -1.31 -19.29 10.79
CA THR A 200 -2.41 -19.09 9.83
C THR A 200 -1.93 -18.37 8.57
N VAL A 201 -1.09 -17.33 8.75
CA VAL A 201 -0.59 -16.49 7.65
C VAL A 201 0.93 -16.68 7.49
N CYS A 202 1.67 -16.85 8.58
CA CYS A 202 3.12 -17.03 8.61
C CYS A 202 3.53 -18.51 8.65
N ARG A 203 3.15 -19.29 7.64
CA ARG A 203 3.61 -20.69 7.49
C ARG A 203 4.52 -20.83 6.28
N GLY A 204 5.79 -21.17 6.55
CA GLY A 204 6.74 -21.56 5.51
C GLY A 204 6.28 -22.80 4.73
N ARG A 205 6.79 -22.95 3.50
CA ARG A 205 6.57 -24.16 2.70
C ARG A 205 7.14 -25.41 3.39
#